data_AF-A0A2A9G348-F1
#
_entry.id   AF-A0A2A9G348-F1
#
_cell.length_a   1.000
_cell.length_b   1.000
_cell.length_c   1.000
_cell.angle_alpha   90.00
_cell.angle_beta   90.00
_cell.angle_gamma   90.00
#
_symmetry.space_group_name_H-M   'P 1'
#
loop_
_entity.id
_entity.type
_entity.pdbx_description
1 polymer ?
#
loop_
_entity_poly.entity_id
_entity_poly.type
_entity_poly.pdbx_seq_one_letter_code
_entity_poly.pdbx_strand_id
1 'polypeptide(L)'
;MSQFQSVLKPMEKHQAYKLMATKASARKMQRILDQLLNEIDDKHRATRKDVVTLTRESQQRLMHYKELYLHRESLGEGELQIVYQNMTITEQCLANMGVLALTHVIKALDKEC
;
A
#
# COMPACT_ATOMS: atom_id res chain seq x y z
N MET A 1 30.05 27.89 10.11
CA MET A 1 30.35 27.27 8.80
C MET A 1 30.17 25.77 8.97
N SER A 2 29.02 25.21 8.58
CA SER A 2 28.79 24.57 7.26
C SER A 2 29.83 23.49 6.94
N GLN A 3 29.53 22.28 6.51
CA GLN A 3 28.30 21.57 6.13
C GLN A 3 28.81 20.14 5.89
N PHE A 4 28.24 19.12 6.52
CA PHE A 4 28.33 17.74 5.99
C PHE A 4 27.02 17.04 6.27
N GLN A 5 25.97 17.52 5.60
CA GLN A 5 24.81 16.69 5.28
C GLN A 5 24.92 16.26 3.81
N SER A 6 24.39 15.07 3.56
CA SER A 6 23.87 14.62 2.27
C SER A 6 24.85 14.04 1.24
N VAL A 7 25.16 12.74 1.35
CA VAL A 7 25.43 11.91 0.15
C VAL A 7 24.68 10.56 0.13
N LEU A 8 23.91 10.19 1.16
CA LEU A 8 23.25 8.87 1.18
C LEU A 8 21.78 8.82 0.69
N LYS A 9 21.15 9.94 0.33
CA LYS A 9 19.72 9.97 -0.06
C LYS A 9 19.33 9.64 -1.52
N PRO A 10 20.20 9.57 -2.55
CA PRO A 10 19.73 9.20 -3.90
C PRO A 10 19.70 7.69 -4.18
N MET A 11 20.55 6.88 -3.54
CA MET A 11 20.74 5.47 -3.89
C MET A 11 19.56 4.57 -3.49
N GLU A 12 18.96 4.80 -2.32
CA GLU A 12 17.80 4.00 -1.87
C GLU A 12 16.57 4.20 -2.75
N LYS A 13 16.35 5.43 -3.24
CA LYS A 13 15.26 5.74 -4.18
C LYS A 13 15.46 5.08 -5.54
N HIS A 14 16.69 5.03 -6.04
CA HIS A 14 17.01 4.37 -7.32
C HIS A 14 16.90 2.84 -7.22
N GLN A 15 17.27 2.25 -6.08
CA GLN A 15 17.20 0.81 -5.87
C GLN A 15 15.74 0.34 -5.68
N ALA A 16 14.90 1.13 -5.02
CA ALA A 16 13.45 0.91 -4.97
C ALA A 16 12.79 0.96 -6.36
N TYR A 17 13.24 1.87 -7.24
CA TYR A 17 12.79 1.94 -8.64
C TYR A 17 13.21 0.70 -9.45
N LYS A 18 14.44 0.20 -9.23
CA LYS A 18 15.01 -0.95 -9.96
C LYS A 18 14.45 -2.30 -9.50
N LEU A 19 14.05 -2.45 -8.24
CA LEU A 19 13.40 -3.67 -7.72
C LEU A 19 11.98 -3.87 -8.27
N MET A 20 11.25 -2.78 -8.54
CA MET A 20 9.95 -2.80 -9.22
C MET A 20 10.06 -2.94 -10.74
N ALA A 21 11.20 -2.59 -11.33
CA ALA A 21 11.46 -2.74 -12.77
C ALA A 21 11.59 -4.21 -13.23
N THR A 22 11.48 -5.19 -12.32
CA THR A 22 11.46 -6.59 -12.71
C THR A 22 10.05 -7.07 -12.99
N LYS A 23 9.86 -7.76 -14.11
CA LYS A 23 8.60 -8.42 -14.49
C LYS A 23 8.05 -9.36 -13.40
N ALA A 24 8.91 -9.85 -12.51
CA ALA A 24 8.52 -10.68 -11.37
C ALA A 24 7.78 -9.87 -10.29
N SER A 25 8.33 -8.73 -9.87
CA SER A 25 7.71 -7.86 -8.86
C SER A 25 6.36 -7.29 -9.32
N ALA A 26 6.27 -6.88 -10.59
CA ALA A 26 5.02 -6.40 -11.17
C ALA A 26 3.93 -7.50 -11.20
N ARG A 27 4.29 -8.73 -11.60
CA ARG A 27 3.36 -9.88 -11.58
C ARG A 27 2.92 -10.24 -10.17
N LYS A 28 3.83 -10.18 -9.19
CA LYS A 28 3.49 -10.42 -7.78
C LYS A 28 2.47 -9.39 -7.29
N MET A 29 2.69 -8.11 -7.58
CA MET A 29 1.77 -7.03 -7.23
C MET A 29 0.38 -7.23 -7.86
N GLN A 30 0.32 -7.57 -9.15
CA GLN A 30 -0.95 -7.84 -9.83
C GLN A 30 -1.71 -8.98 -9.18
N ARG A 31 -1.03 -10.10 -8.85
CA ARG A 31 -1.68 -11.23 -8.17
C ARG A 31 -2.27 -10.85 -6.81
N ILE A 32 -1.58 -10.02 -6.05
CA ILE A 32 -2.06 -9.55 -4.73
C ILE A 32 -3.24 -8.60 -4.91
N LEU A 33 -3.23 -7.75 -5.95
CA LEU A 33 -4.39 -6.93 -6.32
C LEU A 33 -5.59 -7.80 -6.71
N ASP A 34 -5.40 -8.80 -7.56
CA ASP A 34 -6.47 -9.72 -7.97
C ASP A 34 -7.06 -10.45 -6.74
N GLN A 35 -6.19 -10.84 -5.79
CA GLN A 35 -6.62 -11.41 -4.52
C GLN A 35 -7.44 -10.44 -3.68
N LEU A 36 -7.03 -9.16 -3.61
CA LEU A 36 -7.78 -8.14 -2.87
C LEU A 36 -9.18 -7.92 -3.45
N LEU A 37 -9.29 -7.88 -4.78
CA LEU A 37 -10.57 -7.75 -5.47
C LEU A 37 -11.46 -8.97 -5.22
N ASN A 38 -10.91 -10.19 -5.26
CA ASN A 38 -11.65 -11.40 -4.92
C ASN A 38 -12.15 -11.38 -3.46
N GLU A 39 -11.33 -10.92 -2.50
CA GLU A 39 -11.75 -10.78 -1.09
C GLU A 39 -12.89 -9.76 -0.92
N ILE A 40 -12.85 -8.66 -1.67
CA ILE A 40 -13.93 -7.68 -1.71
C ILE A 40 -15.22 -8.31 -2.25
N ASP A 41 -15.13 -9.05 -3.35
CA ASP A 41 -16.27 -9.76 -3.95
C ASP A 41 -16.84 -10.85 -3.04
N ASP A 42 -15.99 -11.62 -2.37
CA ASP A 42 -16.40 -12.60 -1.37
C ASP A 42 -17.13 -11.94 -0.20
N LYS A 43 -16.61 -10.81 0.28
CA LYS A 43 -17.25 -10.03 1.34
C LYS A 43 -18.57 -9.42 0.89
N HIS A 44 -18.67 -8.95 -0.36
CA HIS A 44 -19.93 -8.53 -0.95
C HIS A 44 -20.96 -9.67 -0.96
N ARG A 45 -20.57 -10.85 -1.45
CA ARG A 45 -21.44 -12.04 -1.48
C ARG A 45 -21.92 -12.43 -0.08
N ALA A 46 -21.03 -12.40 0.91
CA ALA A 46 -21.33 -12.80 2.28
C ALA A 46 -22.20 -11.78 3.04
N THR A 47 -21.95 -10.48 2.86
CA THR A 47 -22.56 -9.42 3.68
C THR A 47 -23.68 -8.66 2.97
N ARG A 48 -23.84 -8.86 1.65
CA ARG A 48 -24.70 -8.05 0.76
C ARG A 48 -24.36 -6.56 0.72
N LYS A 49 -23.23 -6.17 1.29
CA LYS A 49 -22.74 -4.80 1.25
C LYS A 49 -22.25 -4.48 -0.16
N ASP A 50 -22.55 -3.27 -0.62
CA ASP A 50 -22.16 -2.78 -1.93
C ASP A 50 -20.64 -2.88 -2.19
N VAL A 51 -20.27 -3.36 -3.39
CA VAL A 51 -18.88 -3.59 -3.81
C VAL A 51 -18.11 -2.27 -3.82
N VAL A 52 -18.69 -1.20 -4.34
CA VAL A 52 -18.03 0.12 -4.40
C VAL A 52 -17.69 0.62 -3.00
N THR A 53 -18.60 0.44 -2.05
CA THR A 53 -18.36 0.79 -0.64
C THR A 53 -17.21 -0.04 -0.05
N LEU A 54 -17.17 -1.36 -0.29
CA LEU A 54 -16.10 -2.22 0.19
C LEU A 54 -14.74 -1.88 -0.44
N THR A 55 -14.73 -1.56 -1.73
CA THR A 55 -13.53 -1.09 -2.45
C THR A 55 -13.01 0.21 -1.86
N ARG A 56 -13.89 1.20 -1.61
CA ARG A 56 -13.52 2.46 -0.96
C ARG A 56 -12.97 2.26 0.44
N GLU A 57 -13.55 1.36 1.22
CA GLU A 57 -13.03 1.04 2.56
C GLU A 57 -11.62 0.46 2.52
N SER A 58 -11.34 -0.42 1.56
CA SER A 58 -9.98 -0.95 1.36
C SER A 58 -9.01 0.13 0.91
N GLN A 59 -9.43 0.96 -0.07
CA GLN A 59 -8.65 2.08 -0.56
C GLN A 59 -8.29 3.06 0.57
N GLN A 60 -9.24 3.38 1.45
CA GLN A 60 -9.03 4.25 2.61
C GLN A 60 -8.03 3.67 3.61
N ARG A 61 -8.12 2.38 3.94
CA ARG A 61 -7.13 1.72 4.83
C ARG A 61 -5.72 1.80 4.24
N LEU A 62 -5.57 1.51 2.94
CA LEU A 62 -4.30 1.57 2.24
C LEU A 62 -3.74 3.01 2.15
N MET A 63 -4.60 3.99 1.89
CA MET A 63 -4.23 5.41 1.86
C MET A 63 -3.76 5.89 3.23
N HIS A 64 -4.51 5.57 4.29
CA HIS A 64 -4.20 5.99 5.64
C HIS A 64 -2.86 5.40 6.10
N TYR A 65 -2.64 4.10 5.88
CA TYR A 65 -1.34 3.48 6.15
C TYR A 65 -0.20 4.17 5.37
N LYS A 66 -0.41 4.41 4.07
CA LYS A 66 0.59 5.06 3.21
C LYS A 66 0.98 6.45 3.74
N GLU A 67 0.01 7.26 4.15
CA GLU A 67 0.23 8.60 4.68
C GLU A 67 1.05 8.55 5.97
N LEU A 68 0.64 7.74 6.94
CA LEU A 68 1.38 7.56 8.19
C LEU A 68 2.81 7.05 7.92
N TYR A 69 2.97 6.11 7.00
CA TYR A 69 4.28 5.57 6.64
C TYR A 69 5.20 6.64 6.04
N LEU A 70 4.67 7.56 5.23
CA LEU A 70 5.42 8.68 4.66
C LEU A 70 5.86 9.70 5.72
N HIS A 71 5.09 9.83 6.79
CA HIS A 71 5.32 10.77 7.89
C HIS A 71 5.84 10.11 9.18
N ARG A 72 6.28 8.84 9.10
CA ARG A 72 6.71 8.05 10.27
C ARG A 72 7.92 8.61 11.03
N GLU A 73 8.72 9.48 10.41
CA GLU A 73 9.82 10.17 11.10
C GLU A 73 9.32 11.25 12.07
N SER A 74 8.10 11.75 11.86
CA SER A 74 7.43 12.77 12.69
C SER A 74 6.29 12.21 13.55
N LEU A 75 5.90 10.94 13.33
CA LEU A 75 4.79 10.27 14.02
C LEU A 75 5.34 9.15 14.89
N GLY A 76 4.69 8.87 16.02
CA GLY A 76 5.07 7.73 16.86
C GLY A 76 4.79 6.40 16.17
N GLU A 77 5.67 5.39 16.35
CA GLU A 77 5.52 4.06 15.73
C GLU A 77 4.18 3.35 16.07
N GLY A 78 3.55 3.73 17.20
CA GLY A 78 2.30 3.14 17.66
C GLY A 78 1.12 3.34 16.71
N GLU A 79 0.98 4.52 16.10
CA GLU A 79 -0.17 4.81 15.21
C GLU A 79 -0.08 3.99 13.91
N LEU A 80 1.12 3.89 13.35
CA LEU A 80 1.37 3.09 12.16
C LEU A 80 1.07 1.60 12.41
N GLN A 81 1.43 1.10 13.59
CA GLN A 81 1.17 -0.28 13.99
C GLN A 81 -0.32 -0.57 14.15
N ILE A 82 -1.09 0.35 14.75
CA ILE A 82 -2.55 0.21 14.90
C ILE A 82 -3.22 0.12 13.52
N VAL A 83 -2.83 1.01 12.60
CA VAL A 83 -3.41 1.01 11.25
C VAL A 83 -3.06 -0.27 10.50
N TYR A 84 -1.82 -0.73 10.61
CA TYR A 84 -1.39 -2.00 10.02
C TYR A 84 -2.19 -3.20 10.55
N GLN A 85 -2.50 -3.23 11.85
CA GLN A 85 -3.29 -4.30 12.47
C GLN A 85 -4.76 -4.32 12.00
N ASN A 86 -5.30 -3.19 11.59
CA ASN A 86 -6.67 -3.08 11.07
C ASN A 86 -6.80 -3.46 9.58
N MET A 87 -5.69 -3.72 8.90
CA MET A 87 -5.65 -4.14 7.51
C MET A 87 -5.91 -5.65 7.36
N THR A 88 -6.47 -6.06 6.22
CA THR A 88 -6.52 -7.49 5.85
C THR A 88 -5.11 -8.02 5.59
N ILE A 89 -4.95 -9.35 5.58
CA ILE A 89 -3.66 -9.99 5.26
C ILE A 89 -3.16 -9.55 3.87
N THR A 90 -4.06 -9.42 2.90
CA THR A 90 -3.73 -8.99 1.55
C THR A 90 -3.32 -7.52 1.50
N GLU A 91 -4.02 -6.66 2.24
CA GLU A 91 -3.63 -5.26 2.42
C GLU A 91 -2.25 -5.13 3.09
N GLN A 92 -1.97 -5.93 4.12
CA GLN A 92 -0.66 -5.99 4.78
C GLN A 92 0.45 -6.44 3.82
N CYS A 93 0.17 -7.41 2.95
CA CYS A 93 1.10 -7.81 1.89
C CYS A 93 1.46 -6.62 0.98
N LEU A 94 0.48 -5.79 0.61
CA LEU A 94 0.71 -4.58 -0.19
C LEU A 94 1.51 -3.52 0.58
N ALA A 95 1.23 -3.33 1.86
CA ALA A 95 2.00 -2.45 2.74
C ALA A 95 3.48 -2.86 2.81
N ASN A 96 3.75 -4.15 2.96
CA ASN A 96 5.10 -4.70 3.02
C ASN A 96 5.86 -4.61 1.69
N MET A 97 5.16 -4.47 0.56
CA MET A 97 5.78 -4.17 -0.74
C MET A 97 6.19 -2.69 -0.87
N GLY A 98 5.71 -1.83 0.03
CA GLY A 98 6.12 -0.44 0.15
C GLY A 98 5.26 0.56 -0.62
N VAL A 99 5.64 1.83 -0.51
CA VAL A 99 4.87 3.00 -0.97
C VAL A 99 4.50 2.96 -2.45
N LEU A 100 5.36 2.39 -3.32
CA LEU A 100 5.07 2.28 -4.74
C LEU A 100 3.92 1.30 -5.02
N ALA A 101 3.92 0.14 -4.36
CA ALA A 101 2.84 -0.84 -4.48
C ALA A 101 1.52 -0.27 -3.95
N LEU A 102 1.56 0.37 -2.79
CA LEU A 102 0.41 1.08 -2.23
C LEU A 102 -0.14 2.12 -3.21
N THR A 103 0.73 2.95 -3.80
CA THR A 103 0.30 3.97 -4.77
C THR A 103 -0.32 3.36 -6.03
N HIS A 104 0.22 2.26 -6.52
CA HIS A 104 -0.32 1.57 -7.69
C HIS A 104 -1.70 0.97 -7.39
N VAL A 105 -1.83 0.23 -6.30
CA VAL A 105 -3.09 -0.42 -5.93
C VAL A 105 -4.17 0.59 -5.58
N ILE A 106 -3.87 1.65 -4.82
CA ILE A 106 -4.84 2.71 -4.52
C ILE A 106 -5.42 3.30 -5.82
N LYS A 107 -4.57 3.53 -6.84
CA LYS A 107 -5.00 3.99 -8.17
C LYS A 107 -5.76 2.94 -8.98
N ALA A 108 -5.51 1.66 -8.75
CA ALA A 108 -6.26 0.59 -9.41
C ALA A 108 -7.65 0.48 -8.81
N LEU A 109 -7.77 0.45 -7.48
CA LEU A 109 -9.06 0.42 -6.77
C LEU A 109 -9.93 1.65 -7.10
N ASP A 110 -9.30 2.81 -7.31
CA ASP A 110 -10.00 4.04 -7.73
C ASP A 110 -10.74 3.89 -9.06
N LYS A 111 -10.24 3.04 -9.97
CA LYS A 111 -10.85 2.80 -11.29
C LYS A 111 -12.00 1.81 -11.26
N GLU A 112 -12.12 1.05 -10.18
CA GLU A 112 -13.20 0.07 -9.97
C GLU A 112 -14.43 0.72 -9.29
N CYS A 113 -14.36 2.02 -8.97
CA CYS A 113 -15.40 2.82 -8.32
C CYS A 113 -15.99 3.88 -9.27
#